data_AF-A0A507FKN7-F1
#
_entry.id   AF-A0A507FKN7-F1
#
_cell.length_a   1.000
_cell.length_b   1.000
_cell.length_c   1.000
_cell.angle_alpha   90.00
_cell.angle_beta   90.00
_cell.angle_gamma   90.00
#
_symmetry.space_group_name_H-M   'P 1'
#
loop_
_entity.id
_entity.type
_entity.pdbx_description
1 polymer ?
#
loop_
_entity_poly.entity_id
_entity_poly.type
_entity_poly.pdbx_seq_one_letter_code
_entity_poly.pdbx_strand_id
1 'polypeptide(L)'
;MVKNGKKYKQPAPFAKPNPTDNQPPPKSATNDGYDLANEPVPKAFKRVMLKNAKVLKRQQEPRKPKPTSKLQVKPGESLRAFNRRVDDEIRISVNAAAKAETATAIKRKRRLLERKMKRNDKRKGSADSDDEKDFPQKEVVPFGAQANEPPKISVIPKKVGGGAGAMRAMAAALEAKEKKEKEEANRARFEKDIPAVGRKTKFKDLPLVRQKNIMEERQKVIEQYRLSKKTKDQ
;
A
#
# COMPACT_ATOMS: atom_id res chain seq x y z
N MET A 1 -54.78 -45.63 34.34
CA MET A 1 -53.56 -44.79 34.24
C MET A 1 -53.25 -44.55 32.77
N VAL A 2 -53.57 -43.37 32.24
CA VAL A 2 -53.38 -43.03 30.81
C VAL A 2 -52.58 -41.74 30.72
N LYS A 3 -51.38 -41.79 30.13
CA LYS A 3 -50.55 -40.60 29.84
C LYS A 3 -50.59 -40.35 28.34
N ASN A 4 -51.39 -39.38 27.91
CA ASN A 4 -51.48 -38.91 26.53
C ASN A 4 -50.34 -37.93 26.22
N GLY A 5 -49.31 -38.38 25.51
CA GLY A 5 -48.23 -37.54 24.99
C GLY A 5 -48.64 -36.88 23.66
N LYS A 6 -48.93 -35.58 23.69
CA LYS A 6 -49.12 -34.75 22.47
C LYS A 6 -47.77 -34.62 21.75
N LYS A 7 -47.64 -35.22 20.56
CA LYS A 7 -46.49 -35.03 19.65
C LYS A 7 -46.63 -33.66 18.96
N TYR A 8 -45.73 -32.73 19.28
CA TYR A 8 -45.63 -31.46 18.57
C TYR A 8 -45.08 -31.69 17.15
N LYS A 9 -45.88 -31.35 16.13
CA LYS A 9 -45.43 -31.27 14.72
C LYS A 9 -44.48 -30.09 14.59
N GLN A 10 -43.24 -30.36 14.16
CA GLN A 10 -42.27 -29.33 13.79
C GLN A 10 -42.80 -28.54 12.58
N PRO A 11 -42.67 -27.19 12.56
CA PRO A 11 -43.03 -26.39 11.40
C PRO A 11 -42.09 -26.69 10.22
N ALA A 12 -42.65 -26.74 9.01
CA ALA A 12 -41.89 -26.99 7.78
C ALA A 12 -40.81 -25.91 7.56
N PRO A 13 -39.63 -26.26 7.03
CA PRO A 13 -38.60 -25.29 6.71
C PRO A 13 -39.10 -24.34 5.61
N PHE A 14 -39.00 -23.03 5.88
CA PHE A 14 -39.30 -21.96 4.94
C PHE A 14 -38.60 -22.20 3.59
N ALA A 15 -39.40 -22.25 2.52
CA ALA A 15 -38.90 -22.28 1.15
C ALA A 15 -38.03 -21.04 0.91
N LYS A 16 -36.78 -21.27 0.48
CA LYS A 16 -35.87 -20.18 0.11
C LYS A 16 -36.42 -19.48 -1.14
N PRO A 17 -36.46 -18.14 -1.19
CA PRO A 17 -36.87 -17.43 -2.40
C PRO A 17 -35.88 -17.71 -3.54
N ASN A 18 -36.43 -17.95 -4.74
CA ASN A 18 -35.68 -18.14 -5.97
C ASN A 18 -34.80 -16.90 -6.27
N PRO A 19 -33.51 -17.07 -6.62
CA PRO A 19 -32.59 -15.95 -6.83
C PRO A 19 -32.75 -15.23 -8.19
N THR A 20 -33.83 -15.48 -8.93
CA THR A 20 -33.98 -15.00 -10.32
C THR A 20 -34.64 -13.62 -10.47
N ASP A 21 -35.20 -13.03 -9.40
CA ASP A 21 -35.96 -11.77 -9.50
C ASP A 21 -35.15 -10.50 -9.21
N ASN A 22 -33.82 -10.58 -9.14
CA ASN A 22 -32.92 -9.44 -8.98
C ASN A 22 -32.02 -9.23 -10.21
N GLN A 23 -32.60 -9.28 -11.42
CA GLN A 23 -31.93 -8.65 -12.56
C GLN A 23 -32.14 -7.13 -12.47
N PRO A 24 -31.07 -6.32 -12.41
CA PRO A 24 -31.23 -4.87 -12.53
C PRO A 24 -31.88 -4.55 -13.89
N PRO A 25 -32.75 -3.53 -13.96
CA PRO A 25 -33.37 -3.15 -15.23
C PRO A 25 -32.28 -2.89 -16.29
N PRO A 26 -32.51 -3.29 -17.56
CA PRO A 26 -31.56 -3.01 -18.63
C PRO A 26 -31.31 -1.51 -18.67
N LYS A 27 -30.04 -1.13 -18.55
CA LYS A 27 -29.63 0.28 -18.57
C LYS A 27 -30.13 0.89 -19.87
N SER A 28 -31.11 1.77 -19.73
CA SER A 28 -31.63 2.62 -20.79
C SER A 28 -30.47 3.23 -21.58
N ALA A 29 -30.51 3.00 -22.89
CA ALA A 29 -29.62 3.57 -23.87
C ALA A 29 -29.60 5.09 -23.74
N THR A 30 -28.57 5.63 -23.10
CA THR A 30 -28.18 7.01 -23.34
C THR A 30 -27.47 7.07 -24.67
N ASN A 31 -28.10 7.80 -25.59
CA ASN A 31 -27.67 8.11 -26.94
C ASN A 31 -26.15 8.33 -27.09
N ASP A 32 -25.61 7.77 -28.18
CA ASP A 32 -24.27 7.99 -28.74
C ASP A 32 -23.06 7.33 -28.04
N GLY A 33 -23.19 6.04 -27.68
CA GLY A 33 -22.07 5.26 -27.13
C GLY A 33 -21.86 3.94 -27.84
N TYR A 34 -20.95 3.91 -28.82
CA TYR A 34 -20.39 2.66 -29.36
C TYR A 34 -20.01 1.70 -28.22
N ASP A 35 -20.65 0.53 -28.17
CA ASP A 35 -20.42 -0.46 -27.13
C ASP A 35 -19.11 -1.24 -27.40
N LEU A 36 -18.00 -0.60 -27.06
CA LEU A 36 -16.63 -1.14 -27.12
C LEU A 36 -16.47 -2.48 -26.36
N ALA A 37 -17.43 -2.87 -25.51
CA ALA A 37 -17.40 -4.18 -24.87
C ALA A 37 -17.58 -5.32 -25.89
N ASN A 38 -18.43 -5.12 -26.90
CA ASN A 38 -18.87 -6.16 -27.84
C ASN A 38 -18.18 -6.12 -29.21
N GLU A 39 -17.39 -5.09 -29.51
CA GLU A 39 -16.69 -5.03 -30.80
C GLU A 39 -15.56 -6.08 -30.94
N PRO A 40 -15.31 -6.62 -32.15
CA PRO A 40 -14.24 -7.59 -32.40
C PRO A 40 -12.85 -6.93 -32.50
N VAL A 41 -12.49 -6.08 -31.53
CA VAL A 41 -11.18 -5.40 -31.47
C VAL A 41 -10.27 -6.10 -30.47
N PRO A 42 -8.96 -6.25 -30.77
CA PRO A 42 -8.00 -6.84 -29.85
C PRO A 42 -8.06 -6.23 -28.45
N LYS A 43 -8.01 -7.07 -27.42
CA LYS A 43 -8.19 -6.68 -26.01
C LYS A 43 -7.22 -5.59 -25.55
N ALA A 44 -6.00 -5.58 -26.11
CA ALA A 44 -5.00 -4.54 -25.86
C ALA A 44 -5.45 -3.16 -26.39
N PHE A 45 -6.03 -3.13 -27.59
CA PHE A 45 -6.53 -1.92 -28.23
C PHE A 45 -7.75 -1.35 -27.51
N LYS A 46 -8.73 -2.20 -27.15
CA LYS A 46 -9.86 -1.79 -26.30
C LYS A 46 -9.40 -1.12 -25.00
N ARG A 47 -8.36 -1.67 -24.37
CA ARG A 47 -7.80 -1.11 -23.14
C ARG A 47 -7.18 0.28 -23.34
N VAL A 48 -6.58 0.56 -24.49
CA VAL A 48 -6.02 1.88 -24.82
C VAL A 48 -7.14 2.87 -25.10
N MET A 49 -8.11 2.50 -25.94
CA MET A 49 -9.28 3.34 -26.26
C MET A 49 -10.06 3.74 -25.01
N LEU A 50 -10.35 2.78 -24.13
CA LEU A 50 -11.06 3.05 -22.87
C LEU A 50 -10.25 3.92 -21.89
N LYS A 51 -8.92 3.86 -21.92
CA LYS A 51 -8.08 4.75 -21.12
C LYS A 51 -8.13 6.17 -21.66
N ASN A 52 -8.04 6.34 -22.98
CA ASN A 52 -8.07 7.64 -23.63
C ASN A 52 -9.42 8.32 -23.43
N ALA A 53 -10.53 7.59 -23.60
CA ALA A 53 -11.88 8.09 -23.33
C ALA A 53 -12.06 8.57 -21.88
N LYS A 54 -11.51 7.85 -20.89
CA LYS A 54 -11.55 8.26 -19.47
C LYS A 54 -10.71 9.51 -19.20
N VAL A 55 -9.61 9.69 -19.93
CA VAL A 55 -8.78 10.90 -19.81
C VAL A 55 -9.51 12.10 -20.42
N LEU A 56 -10.12 11.95 -21.60
CA LEU A 56 -10.94 13.00 -22.22
C LEU A 56 -12.11 13.42 -21.33
N LYS A 57 -12.88 12.47 -20.79
CA LYS A 57 -13.99 12.78 -19.86
C LYS A 57 -13.52 13.57 -18.64
N ARG A 58 -12.34 13.24 -18.09
CA ARG A 58 -11.74 13.97 -16.96
C ARG A 58 -11.21 15.37 -17.31
N GLN A 59 -10.98 15.66 -18.59
CA GLN A 59 -10.59 16.98 -19.06
C GLN A 59 -11.81 17.84 -19.41
N GLN A 60 -12.90 17.21 -19.88
CA GLN A 60 -14.16 17.89 -20.22
C GLN A 60 -15.02 18.19 -18.98
N GLU A 61 -14.95 17.37 -17.93
CA GLU A 61 -15.58 17.72 -16.66
C GLU A 61 -14.79 18.86 -15.98
N PRO A 62 -15.38 20.06 -15.81
CA PRO A 62 -14.72 21.10 -15.04
C PRO A 62 -14.48 20.55 -13.64
N ARG A 63 -13.20 20.48 -13.23
CA ARG A 63 -12.84 20.07 -11.88
C ARG A 63 -13.55 21.02 -10.93
N LYS A 64 -14.60 20.55 -10.26
CA LYS A 64 -15.28 21.34 -9.22
C LYS A 64 -14.19 21.87 -8.31
N PRO A 65 -14.07 23.21 -8.13
CA PRO A 65 -13.05 23.76 -7.26
C PRO A 65 -13.24 23.08 -5.90
N LYS A 66 -12.16 22.55 -5.32
CA LYS A 66 -12.20 22.11 -3.93
C LYS A 66 -12.75 23.30 -3.14
N PRO A 67 -13.85 23.17 -2.39
CA PRO A 67 -14.38 24.29 -1.66
C PRO A 67 -13.33 24.67 -0.62
N THR A 68 -12.53 25.69 -0.93
CA THR A 68 -11.88 26.53 0.08
C THR A 68 -12.98 27.42 0.65
N SER A 69 -14.01 26.78 1.19
CA SER A 69 -15.11 27.41 1.88
C SER A 69 -14.49 28.02 3.12
N LYS A 70 -14.32 29.35 3.12
CA LYS A 70 -14.10 30.06 4.38
C LYS A 70 -15.29 29.69 5.26
N LEU A 71 -15.05 29.04 6.39
CA LEU A 71 -16.08 28.62 7.35
C LEU A 71 -16.73 29.88 7.95
N GLN A 72 -17.65 30.46 7.21
CA GLN A 72 -18.47 31.60 7.61
C GLN A 72 -19.88 31.09 7.91
N VAL A 73 -20.52 31.69 8.91
CA VAL A 73 -21.90 31.40 9.26
C VAL A 73 -22.80 31.83 8.10
N LYS A 74 -23.65 30.92 7.60
CA LYS A 74 -24.58 31.25 6.52
C LYS A 74 -25.76 32.07 7.09
N PRO A 75 -26.33 33.01 6.33
CA PRO A 75 -27.54 33.71 6.77
C PRO A 75 -28.66 32.70 7.05
N GLY A 76 -29.27 32.79 8.24
CA GLY A 76 -30.30 31.85 8.70
C GLY A 76 -29.79 30.53 9.30
N GLU A 77 -28.47 30.31 9.37
CA GLU A 77 -27.88 29.14 10.04
C GLU A 77 -27.83 29.35 11.56
N SER A 78 -28.29 28.37 12.34
CA SER A 78 -28.09 28.42 13.79
C SER A 78 -26.63 28.14 14.15
N LEU A 79 -26.15 28.70 15.27
CA LEU A 79 -24.77 28.50 15.72
C LEU A 79 -24.43 27.00 15.90
N ARG A 80 -25.42 26.20 16.33
CA ARG A 80 -25.27 24.74 16.45
C ARG A 80 -25.07 24.05 15.10
N ALA A 81 -25.81 24.47 14.07
CA ALA A 81 -25.67 23.92 12.72
C ALA A 81 -24.32 24.30 12.11
N PHE A 82 -23.87 25.55 12.33
CA PHE A 82 -22.54 26.00 11.93
C PHE A 82 -21.44 25.15 12.57
N ASN A 83 -21.46 24.95 13.89
CA ASN A 83 -20.47 24.14 14.59
C ASN A 83 -20.43 22.69 14.07
N ARG A 84 -21.59 22.08 13.81
CA ARG A 84 -21.64 20.74 13.19
C ARG A 84 -20.96 20.70 11.82
N ARG A 85 -21.18 21.71 10.99
CA ARG A 85 -20.57 21.80 9.66
C ARG A 85 -19.05 21.98 9.74
N VAL A 86 -18.58 22.80 10.68
CA VAL A 86 -17.15 22.95 11.00
C VAL A 86 -16.56 21.59 11.39
N ASP A 87 -17.20 20.88 12.32
CA ASP A 87 -16.73 19.57 12.80
C ASP A 87 -16.68 18.53 11.68
N ASP A 88 -17.67 18.50 10.79
CA ASP A 88 -17.72 17.56 9.67
C ASP A 88 -16.60 17.84 8.65
N GLU A 89 -16.31 19.11 8.34
CA GLU A 89 -15.18 19.49 7.47
C GLU A 89 -13.82 19.12 8.10
N ILE A 90 -13.64 19.39 9.40
CA ILE A 90 -12.43 19.02 10.15
C ILE A 90 -12.30 17.49 10.21
N ARG A 91 -13.38 16.76 10.46
CA ARG A 91 -13.37 15.30 10.51
C ARG A 91 -12.90 14.68 9.19
N ILE A 92 -13.31 15.24 8.06
CA ILE A 92 -12.85 14.78 6.74
C ILE A 92 -11.34 15.03 6.58
N SER A 93 -10.85 16.21 6.96
CA SER A 93 -9.43 16.55 6.83
C SER A 93 -8.55 15.69 7.74
N VAL A 94 -8.95 15.50 9.00
CA VAL A 94 -8.27 14.64 9.97
C VAL A 94 -8.25 13.19 9.51
N ASN A 95 -9.39 12.66 9.02
CA ASN A 95 -9.44 11.30 8.49
C ASN A 95 -8.55 11.13 7.23
N ALA A 96 -8.45 12.15 6.39
CA ALA A 96 -7.57 12.12 5.23
C ALA A 96 -6.09 12.15 5.64
N ALA A 97 -5.71 12.99 6.59
CA ALA A 97 -4.37 13.05 7.17
C ALA A 97 -3.98 11.72 7.83
N ALA A 98 -4.84 11.18 8.70
CA ALA A 98 -4.63 9.90 9.37
C ALA A 98 -4.42 8.74 8.38
N LYS A 99 -5.20 8.70 7.30
CA LYS A 99 -5.03 7.70 6.23
C LYS A 99 -3.71 7.89 5.46
N ALA A 100 -3.30 9.13 5.23
CA ALA A 100 -2.07 9.48 4.50
C ALA A 100 -0.80 9.17 5.30
N GLU A 101 -0.85 9.26 6.63
CA GLU A 101 0.27 9.06 7.55
C GLU A 101 0.42 7.61 8.03
N THR A 102 -0.47 6.70 7.60
CA THR A 102 -0.28 5.27 7.91
C THR A 102 1.06 4.76 7.40
N ALA A 103 1.76 3.98 8.22
CA ALA A 103 3.06 3.41 7.87
C ALA A 103 3.02 2.62 6.54
N THR A 104 1.90 1.97 6.25
CA THR A 104 1.66 1.24 4.99
C THR A 104 1.54 2.20 3.78
N ALA A 105 0.84 3.33 3.93
CA ALA A 105 0.76 4.35 2.88
C ALA A 105 2.11 5.01 2.62
N ILE A 106 2.88 5.31 3.66
CA ILE A 106 4.24 5.86 3.55
C ILE A 106 5.16 4.86 2.85
N LYS A 107 5.17 3.59 3.27
CA LYS A 107 5.95 2.51 2.62
C LYS A 107 5.58 2.35 1.14
N ARG A 108 4.29 2.42 0.80
CA ARG A 108 3.81 2.36 -0.60
C ARG A 108 4.30 3.56 -1.41
N LYS A 109 4.25 4.79 -0.88
CA LYS A 109 4.78 6.01 -1.53
C LYS A 109 6.28 5.87 -1.78
N ARG A 110 7.07 5.46 -0.77
CA ARG A 110 8.52 5.25 -0.90
C ARG A 110 8.86 4.22 -1.98
N ARG A 111 8.17 3.07 -2.00
CA ARG A 111 8.35 2.03 -3.03
C ARG A 111 8.04 2.53 -4.44
N LEU A 112 7.00 3.36 -4.60
CA LEU A 112 6.63 3.97 -5.88
C LEU A 112 7.69 4.95 -6.37
N LEU A 113 8.24 5.77 -5.47
CA LEU A 113 9.33 6.70 -5.79
C LEU A 113 10.59 5.94 -6.19
N GLU A 114 11.00 4.95 -5.41
CA GLU A 114 12.17 4.12 -5.71
C GLU A 114 12.03 3.41 -7.07
N ARG A 115 10.84 2.90 -7.38
CA ARG A 115 10.56 2.28 -8.68
C ARG A 115 10.61 3.28 -9.84
N LYS A 116 10.19 4.53 -9.62
CA LYS A 116 10.32 5.61 -10.62
C LYS A 116 11.77 6.00 -10.84
N MET A 117 12.55 6.16 -9.77
CA MET A 117 13.98 6.43 -9.84
C MET A 117 14.71 5.34 -10.62
N LYS A 118 14.53 4.07 -10.24
CA LYS A 118 15.10 2.93 -10.98
C LYS A 118 14.72 2.91 -12.46
N ARG A 119 13.51 3.35 -12.83
CA ARG A 119 13.10 3.43 -14.23
C ARG A 119 13.80 4.56 -14.97
N ASN A 120 14.00 5.70 -14.31
CA ASN A 120 14.71 6.84 -14.86
C ASN A 120 16.21 6.54 -14.98
N ASP A 121 16.82 5.91 -13.98
CA ASP A 121 18.24 5.53 -14.00
C ASP A 121 18.53 4.54 -15.13
N LYS A 122 17.63 3.57 -15.35
CA LYS A 122 17.74 2.66 -16.52
C LYS A 122 17.67 3.39 -17.86
N ARG A 123 16.85 4.45 -17.96
CA ARG A 123 16.74 5.25 -19.19
C ARG A 123 17.96 6.14 -19.41
N LYS A 124 18.55 6.66 -18.33
CA LYS A 124 19.78 7.46 -18.39
C LYS A 124 20.99 6.59 -18.71
N GLY A 125 21.15 5.45 -18.04
CA GLY A 125 22.25 4.52 -18.31
C GLY A 125 22.22 3.89 -19.70
N SER A 126 21.06 3.79 -20.35
CA SER A 126 20.98 3.42 -21.77
C SER A 126 21.26 4.56 -22.74
N ALA A 127 21.14 5.82 -22.29
CA ALA A 127 21.49 6.98 -23.12
C ALA A 127 22.99 7.27 -23.06
N ASP A 128 23.62 7.13 -21.89
CA ASP A 128 25.06 7.39 -21.69
C ASP A 128 25.99 6.26 -22.19
N SER A 129 25.46 5.15 -22.73
CA SER A 129 26.26 4.02 -23.23
C SER A 129 26.17 3.77 -24.74
N ASP A 130 25.45 4.63 -25.46
CA ASP A 130 25.29 4.54 -26.92
C ASP A 130 26.15 5.55 -27.71
N ASP A 131 26.89 6.46 -27.04
CA ASP A 131 27.70 7.47 -27.73
C ASP A 131 29.15 7.04 -28.07
N GLU A 132 29.58 5.83 -27.70
CA GLU A 132 30.99 5.41 -27.92
C GLU A 132 31.18 3.91 -28.17
N LYS A 133 30.14 3.22 -28.65
CA LYS A 133 30.37 1.94 -29.31
C LYS A 133 30.71 2.22 -30.76
N ASP A 134 32.01 2.27 -31.02
CA ASP A 134 32.64 2.09 -32.33
C ASP A 134 31.89 1.00 -33.13
N PHE A 135 30.89 1.41 -33.90
CA PHE A 135 30.44 0.60 -35.00
C PHE A 135 31.60 0.61 -35.99
N PRO A 136 32.23 -0.54 -36.29
CA PRO A 136 33.25 -0.57 -37.32
C PRO A 136 32.60 0.00 -38.58
N GLN A 137 33.20 1.07 -39.11
CA GLN A 137 32.74 1.70 -40.34
C GLN A 137 32.53 0.59 -41.36
N LYS A 138 31.34 0.52 -41.95
CA LYS A 138 31.01 -0.50 -42.95
C LYS A 138 32.06 -0.45 -44.04
N GLU A 139 32.87 -1.50 -44.15
CA GLU A 139 33.80 -1.66 -45.26
C GLU A 139 33.01 -1.57 -46.56
N VAL A 140 33.30 -0.54 -47.36
CA VAL A 140 32.68 -0.35 -48.68
C VAL A 140 33.34 -1.35 -49.61
N VAL A 141 32.81 -2.57 -49.65
CA VAL A 141 33.26 -3.60 -50.60
C VAL A 141 32.73 -3.20 -51.99
N PRO A 142 33.61 -2.96 -52.98
CA PRO A 142 33.19 -2.59 -54.32
C PRO A 142 32.41 -3.73 -54.98
N PHE A 143 31.33 -3.36 -55.70
CA PHE A 143 30.49 -4.29 -56.42
C PHE A 143 31.34 -5.07 -57.45
N GLY A 144 31.44 -6.40 -57.27
CA GLY A 144 32.22 -7.28 -58.15
C GLY A 144 33.38 -8.02 -57.45
N ALA A 145 33.70 -7.70 -56.20
CA ALA A 145 34.62 -8.52 -55.40
C ALA A 145 33.93 -9.84 -55.00
N GLN A 146 34.20 -10.90 -55.75
CA GLN A 146 33.76 -12.26 -55.40
C GLN A 146 34.59 -12.74 -54.19
N ALA A 147 33.92 -13.03 -53.08
CA ALA A 147 34.57 -13.64 -51.93
C ALA A 147 35.00 -15.07 -52.29
N ASN A 148 36.30 -15.27 -52.50
CA ASN A 148 36.87 -16.55 -52.97
C ASN A 148 36.78 -17.69 -51.94
N GLU A 149 36.46 -17.40 -50.68
CA GLU A 149 36.28 -18.43 -49.66
C GLU A 149 35.01 -18.16 -48.84
N PRO A 150 34.24 -19.21 -48.49
CA PRO A 150 33.14 -19.08 -47.55
C PRO A 150 33.69 -18.60 -46.19
N PRO A 151 32.95 -17.75 -45.46
CA PRO A 151 33.41 -17.22 -44.18
C PRO A 151 33.68 -18.36 -43.20
N LYS A 152 34.95 -18.53 -42.82
CA LYS A 152 35.37 -19.47 -41.78
C LYS A 152 35.07 -18.85 -40.41
N ILE A 153 34.08 -19.40 -39.71
CA ILE A 153 33.75 -18.99 -38.33
C ILE A 153 34.86 -19.50 -37.41
N SER A 154 35.88 -18.68 -37.16
CA SER A 154 36.96 -18.97 -36.20
C SER A 154 36.63 -18.55 -34.75
N VAL A 155 35.41 -18.07 -34.51
CA VAL A 155 35.02 -17.53 -33.22
C VAL A 155 34.87 -18.66 -32.21
N ILE A 156 35.85 -18.77 -31.31
CA ILE A 156 35.77 -19.61 -30.12
C ILE A 156 34.57 -19.10 -29.29
N PRO A 157 33.57 -19.95 -28.98
CA PRO A 157 32.42 -19.53 -28.18
C PRO A 157 32.89 -18.97 -26.85
N LYS A 158 32.59 -17.70 -26.57
CA LYS A 158 32.85 -17.10 -25.25
C LYS A 158 32.04 -17.89 -24.23
N LYS A 159 32.70 -18.47 -23.22
CA LYS A 159 32.03 -19.16 -22.09
C LYS A 159 31.12 -18.17 -21.36
N VAL A 160 29.83 -18.17 -21.72
CA VAL A 160 28.78 -17.42 -21.02
C VAL A 160 28.46 -18.18 -19.73
N GLY A 161 29.22 -17.96 -18.66
CA GLY A 161 28.84 -18.53 -17.35
C GLY A 161 29.90 -18.64 -16.26
N GLY A 162 31.15 -18.24 -16.47
CA GLY A 162 32.23 -18.64 -15.55
C GLY A 162 32.66 -17.65 -14.45
N GLY A 163 32.64 -16.34 -14.68
CA GLY A 163 33.45 -15.43 -13.85
C GLY A 163 32.67 -14.26 -13.24
N ALA A 164 32.29 -13.29 -14.07
CA ALA A 164 31.81 -12.00 -13.56
C ALA A 164 30.38 -12.02 -13.01
N GLY A 165 29.49 -12.83 -13.60
CA GLY A 165 28.09 -12.92 -13.17
C GLY A 165 27.92 -13.68 -11.85
N ALA A 166 28.67 -14.78 -11.67
CA ALA A 166 28.67 -15.57 -10.44
C ALA A 166 29.27 -14.80 -9.27
N MET A 167 30.40 -14.10 -9.49
CA MET A 167 31.02 -13.25 -8.47
C MET A 167 30.12 -12.08 -8.05
N ARG A 168 29.43 -11.42 -9.01
CA ARG A 168 28.42 -10.40 -8.68
C ARG A 168 27.22 -10.96 -7.93
N ALA A 169 26.76 -12.15 -8.29
CA ALA A 169 25.64 -12.80 -7.59
C ALA A 169 26.01 -13.18 -6.16
N MET A 170 27.24 -13.66 -5.94
CA MET A 170 27.77 -14.00 -4.62
C MET A 170 27.97 -12.73 -3.75
N ALA A 171 28.52 -11.66 -4.33
CA ALA A 171 28.66 -10.38 -3.65
C ALA A 171 27.29 -9.78 -3.27
N ALA A 172 26.30 -9.83 -4.16
CA ALA A 172 24.94 -9.37 -3.89
C ALA A 172 24.24 -10.21 -2.80
N ALA A 173 24.52 -11.51 -2.73
CA ALA A 173 23.98 -12.39 -1.70
C ALA A 173 24.58 -12.11 -0.31
N LEU A 174 25.89 -11.81 -0.24
CA LEU A 174 26.56 -11.40 1.00
C LEU A 174 26.04 -10.03 1.49
N GLU A 175 25.94 -9.05 0.60
CA GLU A 175 25.41 -7.72 0.95
C GLU A 175 23.95 -7.79 1.42
N ALA A 176 23.14 -8.68 0.85
CA ALA A 176 21.77 -8.91 1.29
C ALA A 176 21.68 -9.56 2.68
N LYS A 177 22.64 -10.41 3.06
CA LYS A 177 22.73 -10.98 4.41
C LYS A 177 23.14 -9.92 5.43
N GLU A 178 24.16 -9.12 5.13
CA GLU A 178 24.59 -8.04 6.03
C GLU A 178 23.51 -6.98 6.25
N LYS A 179 22.73 -6.65 5.22
CA LYS A 179 21.61 -5.72 5.35
C LYS A 179 20.50 -6.27 6.24
N LYS A 180 20.17 -7.57 6.11
CA LYS A 180 19.19 -8.22 6.99
C LYS A 180 19.66 -8.23 8.44
N GLU A 181 20.93 -8.54 8.68
CA GLU A 181 21.49 -8.58 10.03
C GLU A 181 21.55 -7.18 10.67
N LYS A 182 21.92 -6.14 9.91
CA LYS A 182 21.85 -4.74 10.39
C LYS A 182 20.42 -4.26 10.63
N GLU A 183 19.46 -4.66 9.79
CA GLU A 183 18.05 -4.30 9.95
C GLU A 183 17.43 -5.02 11.17
N GLU A 184 17.83 -6.25 11.44
CA GLU A 184 17.42 -7.03 12.60
C GLU A 184 18.05 -6.52 13.90
N ALA A 185 19.33 -6.12 13.87
CA ALA A 185 20.01 -5.47 14.99
C ALA A 185 19.40 -4.08 15.32
N ASN A 186 19.04 -3.29 14.31
CA ASN A 186 18.36 -2.01 14.51
C ASN A 186 16.92 -2.20 15.01
N ARG A 187 16.20 -3.22 14.52
CA ARG A 187 14.87 -3.56 15.01
C ARG A 187 14.91 -3.99 16.47
N ALA A 188 15.89 -4.81 16.88
CA ALA A 188 16.08 -5.22 18.26
C ALA A 188 16.44 -4.05 19.21
N ARG A 189 17.07 -2.98 18.70
CA ARG A 189 17.30 -1.73 19.47
C ARG A 189 16.04 -0.88 19.63
N PHE A 190 15.17 -0.81 18.62
CA PHE A 190 13.94 0.00 18.68
C PHE A 190 12.75 -0.71 19.34
N GLU A 191 12.75 -2.05 19.40
CA GLU A 191 11.64 -2.84 19.98
C GLU A 191 11.75 -2.99 21.51
N LYS A 192 12.87 -2.59 22.13
CA LYS A 192 13.05 -2.60 23.59
C LYS A 192 12.43 -1.41 24.33
N ASP A 193 12.18 -0.29 23.66
CA ASP A 193 11.79 0.96 24.33
C ASP A 193 10.40 1.50 23.98
N ILE A 194 9.67 0.87 23.05
CA ILE A 194 8.32 1.31 22.70
C ILE A 194 7.32 0.28 23.23
N PRO A 195 6.70 0.50 24.40
CA PRO A 195 5.62 -0.36 24.85
C PRO A 195 4.49 -0.33 23.82
N ALA A 196 4.09 -1.51 23.35
CA ALA A 196 2.92 -1.67 22.49
C ALA A 196 1.71 -1.05 23.20
N VAL A 197 1.27 0.11 22.71
CA VAL A 197 0.16 0.89 23.25
C VAL A 197 -1.06 -0.03 23.41
N GLY A 198 -1.47 -0.27 24.66
CA GLY A 198 -2.70 -1.00 25.00
C GLY A 198 -2.55 -2.34 25.73
N ARG A 199 -1.34 -2.91 25.88
CA ARG A 199 -1.14 -4.11 26.73
C ARG A 199 -0.50 -3.73 28.06
N LYS A 200 -1.24 -3.93 29.16
CA LYS A 200 -0.67 -3.82 30.52
C LYS A 200 0.33 -4.95 30.71
N THR A 201 1.60 -4.64 30.89
CA THR A 201 2.63 -5.60 31.26
C THR A 201 2.39 -6.06 32.71
N LYS A 202 2.56 -7.35 32.99
CA LYS A 202 2.38 -7.86 34.35
C LYS A 202 3.56 -7.38 35.20
N PHE A 203 3.32 -7.09 36.48
CA PHE A 203 4.37 -6.61 37.40
C PHE A 203 5.63 -7.49 37.42
N LYS A 204 5.45 -8.82 37.37
CA LYS A 204 6.52 -9.81 37.36
C LYS A 204 7.43 -9.73 36.13
N ASP A 205 6.92 -9.17 35.03
CA ASP A 205 7.60 -9.08 33.74
C ASP A 205 8.38 -7.76 33.59
N LEU A 206 8.31 -6.85 34.58
CA LEU A 206 9.05 -5.58 34.55
C LEU A 206 10.52 -5.79 34.94
N PRO A 207 11.44 -4.91 34.48
CA PRO A 207 12.82 -4.90 34.97
C PRO A 207 12.89 -4.70 36.49
N LEU A 208 13.86 -5.35 37.15
CA LEU A 208 14.05 -5.32 38.61
C LEU A 208 14.06 -3.90 39.20
N VAL A 209 14.72 -2.96 38.54
CA VAL A 209 14.77 -1.56 38.96
C VAL A 209 13.37 -0.94 39.00
N ARG A 210 12.55 -1.19 37.98
CA ARG A 210 11.19 -0.66 37.90
C ARG A 210 10.25 -1.33 38.89
N GLN A 211 10.46 -2.61 39.19
CA GLN A 211 9.71 -3.32 40.23
C GLN A 211 9.97 -2.72 41.61
N LYS A 212 11.23 -2.41 41.95
CA LYS A 212 11.62 -1.76 43.22
C LYS A 212 10.94 -0.39 43.38
N ASN A 213 11.03 0.46 42.37
CA ASN A 213 10.42 1.81 42.42
C ASN A 213 8.90 1.74 42.68
N ILE A 214 8.20 0.85 41.98
CA ILE A 214 6.75 0.66 42.17
C ILE A 214 6.43 0.14 43.59
N MET A 215 7.27 -0.72 44.17
CA MET A 215 7.09 -1.21 45.53
C MET A 215 7.31 -0.11 46.57
N GLU A 216 8.33 0.73 46.39
CA GLU A 216 8.61 1.88 47.24
C GLU A 216 7.48 2.91 47.20
N GLU A 217 6.96 3.24 46.01
CA GLU A 217 5.80 4.12 45.87
C GLU A 217 4.56 3.56 46.57
N ARG A 218 4.30 2.25 46.44
CA ARG A 218 3.21 1.58 47.16
C ARG A 218 3.36 1.69 48.66
N GLN A 219 4.56 1.50 49.20
CA GLN A 219 4.81 1.64 50.64
C GLN A 219 4.55 3.06 51.12
N LYS A 220 5.05 4.08 50.40
CA LYS A 220 4.79 5.49 50.72
C LYS A 220 3.30 5.82 50.77
N VAL A 221 2.53 5.35 49.79
CA VAL A 221 1.07 5.57 49.75
C VAL A 221 0.37 4.87 50.91
N ILE A 222 0.77 3.66 51.26
CA ILE A 222 0.22 2.93 52.41
C ILE A 222 0.51 3.65 53.73
N GLU A 223 1.73 4.16 53.91
CA GLU A 223 2.12 4.93 55.09
C GLU A 223 1.32 6.22 55.22
N GLN A 224 1.22 6.99 54.13
CA GLN A 224 0.39 8.20 54.08
C GLN A 224 -1.08 7.90 54.42
N TYR A 225 -1.64 6.82 53.86
CA TYR A 225 -3.00 6.41 54.15
C TYR A 225 -3.16 6.06 55.64
N ARG A 226 -2.23 5.29 56.22
CA ARG A 226 -2.25 4.93 57.65
C ARG A 226 -2.17 6.16 58.55
N LEU A 227 -1.32 7.14 58.21
CA LEU A 227 -1.22 8.39 58.96
C LEU A 227 -2.53 9.18 58.88
N SER A 228 -3.09 9.35 57.67
CA SER A 228 -4.36 10.07 57.46
C SER A 228 -5.55 9.42 58.17
N LYS A 229 -5.54 8.09 58.29
CA LYS A 229 -6.57 7.35 59.02
C LYS A 229 -6.42 7.55 60.53
N LYS A 230 -5.20 7.45 61.07
CA LYS A 230 -4.93 7.69 62.50
C LYS A 230 -5.32 9.10 62.95
N THR A 231 -5.12 10.11 62.11
CA THR A 231 -5.53 11.50 62.40
C THR A 231 -7.04 11.73 62.30
N LYS A 232 -7.79 10.84 61.63
CA LYS A 232 -9.24 10.95 61.49
C LYS A 232 -10.01 10.27 62.63
N ASP A 233 -9.36 9.30 63.29
CA ASP A 233 -9.91 8.57 64.43
C ASP A 233 -9.58 9.24 65.80
N GLN A 234 -8.83 10.36 65.80
CA GLN A 234 -8.60 11.25 66.95
C GLN A 234 -9.53 12.46 66.88
#